data_AF-A0AAJ1X9Z1-F1
#
_entry.id   AF-A0AAJ1X9Z1-F1
#
_cell.length_a   1.000
_cell.length_b   1.000
_cell.length_c   1.000
_cell.angle_alpha   90.00
_cell.angle_beta   90.00
_cell.angle_gamma   90.00
#
_symmetry.space_group_name_H-M   'P 1'
#
loop_
_entity.id
_entity.type
_entity.pdbx_description
1 polymer ?
#
loop_
_entity_poly.entity_id
_entity_poly.type
_entity_poly.pdbx_seq_one_letter_code
_entity_poly.pdbx_strand_id
1 'polypeptide(L)' 'MITGELRSKVDKLWEVFWTGGITNPLSVIEQFTYLLFIKGLDEVETTKESEAMFLGLDYEGTFPKDKQHLR' A
#
# COMPACT_ATOMS: atom_id res chain seq x y z
N MET A 1 -17.90 8.09 9.95
CA MET A 1 -18.62 6.87 10.40
C MET A 1 -18.13 5.72 9.53
N ILE A 2 -17.65 4.60 10.11
CA ILE A 2 -17.21 3.45 9.31
C ILE A 2 -18.43 2.88 8.59
N THR A 3 -18.40 2.82 7.26
CA THR A 3 -19.48 2.21 6.47
C THR A 3 -19.47 0.69 6.64
N GLY A 4 -20.62 0.03 6.45
CA GLY A 4 -20.71 -1.43 6.51
C GLY A 4 -19.79 -2.11 5.49
N GLU A 5 -19.59 -1.50 4.33
CA GLU A 5 -18.68 -1.99 3.29
C GLU A 5 -17.21 -1.94 3.74
N LEU A 6 -16.79 -0.84 4.38
CA LEU A 6 -15.42 -0.71 4.88
C LEU A 6 -15.14 -1.74 5.97
N ARG A 7 -16.08 -1.94 6.91
CA ARG A 7 -15.97 -2.99 7.93
C ARG A 7 -15.83 -4.38 7.30
N SER A 8 -16.68 -4.71 6.32
CA SER A 8 -16.61 -6.01 5.64
C SER A 8 -15.27 -6.25 4.93
N LYS A 9 -14.65 -5.21 4.35
CA LYS A 9 -13.32 -5.32 3.75
C LYS A 9 -12.24 -5.61 4.80
N VAL A 10 -12.30 -4.95 5.95
CA VAL A 10 -11.37 -5.19 7.07
C VAL A 10 -11.53 -6.62 7.61
N ASP A 11 -12.76 -7.09 7.79
CA ASP A 11 -13.05 -8.44 8.30
C ASP A 11 -12.51 -9.52 7.35
N LYS A 12 -12.69 -9.35 6.02
CA LYS A 12 -12.12 -10.27 5.02
C LYS A 12 -10.60 -10.35 5.08
N LEU A 13 -9.93 -9.21 5.25
CA LEU A 13 -8.47 -9.20 5.36
C LEU A 13 -8.02 -9.92 6.64
N TRP A 14 -8.76 -9.74 7.74
CA TRP A 14 -8.52 -10.47 8.98
C TRP A 14 -8.63 -11.99 8.78
N GLU A 15 -9.64 -12.47 8.05
CA GLU A 15 -9.81 -13.89 7.71
C GLU A 15 -8.66 -14.44 6.86
N VAL A 16 -8.12 -13.65 5.93
CA VAL A 16 -6.96 -14.04 5.11
C VAL A 16 -5.71 -14.28 5.99
N PHE A 17 -5.41 -13.38 6.92
CA PHE A 17 -4.29 -13.57 7.83
C PHE A 17 -4.48 -14.75 8.77
N TRP A 18 -5.71 -14.94 9.27
CA TRP A 18 -6.06 -16.07 10.13
C TRP A 18 -5.88 -17.42 9.41
N THR A 19 -6.38 -17.54 8.17
CA THR A 19 -6.22 -18.75 7.35
C THR A 19 -4.78 -18.99 6.91
N GLY A 20 -3.97 -17.92 6.80
CA GLY A 20 -2.53 -17.99 6.56
C GLY A 20 -1.68 -18.39 7.77
N GLY A 21 -2.30 -18.67 8.92
CA GLY A 21 -1.60 -19.11 10.14
C GLY A 21 -1.03 -17.99 11.00
N ILE A 22 -1.31 -16.72 10.66
CA ILE A 22 -0.95 -15.56 11.49
C ILE A 22 -2.10 -15.30 12.46
N THR A 23 -2.01 -15.89 13.65
CA THR A 23 -3.07 -15.83 14.66
C THR A 23 -2.85 -14.73 15.70
N ASN A 24 -1.62 -14.19 15.82
CA ASN A 24 -1.30 -13.11 16.75
C ASN A 24 -1.83 -11.77 16.22
N PRO A 25 -2.81 -11.14 16.90
CA PRO A 25 -3.40 -9.87 16.46
C PRO A 25 -2.38 -8.75 16.26
N LEU A 26 -1.32 -8.70 17.06
CA LEU A 26 -0.29 -7.66 16.93
C LEU A 26 0.48 -7.81 15.61
N SER A 27 0.83 -9.05 15.26
CA SER A 27 1.50 -9.36 13.99
C SER A 27 0.61 -9.04 12.80
N VAL A 28 -0.71 -9.30 12.90
CA VAL A 28 -1.68 -8.93 11.85
C VAL A 28 -1.71 -7.41 11.64
N ILE A 29 -1.77 -6.62 12.72
CA ILE A 29 -1.74 -5.15 12.66
C ILE A 29 -0.43 -4.64 12.04
N GLU A 30 0.69 -5.26 12.39
CA GLU A 30 1.99 -4.93 11.81
C GLU A 30 2.01 -5.19 10.29
N GLN A 31 1.53 -6.35 9.84
CA GLN A 31 1.42 -6.66 8.41
C GLN A 31 0.51 -5.67 7.67
N PHE A 32 -0.62 -5.29 8.28
CA PHE A 32 -1.48 -4.24 7.72
C PHE A 32 -0.74 -2.91 7.57
N THR A 33 0.03 -2.54 8.58
CA THR A 33 0.76 -1.27 8.59
C THR A 33 1.82 -1.26 7.49
N TYR A 34 2.53 -2.37 7.28
CA TYR A 34 3.50 -2.49 6.19
C TYR A 34 2.84 -2.39 4.81
N LEU A 35 1.71 -3.08 4.58
CA LEU A 35 1.01 -3.01 3.30
C LEU A 35 0.48 -1.59 3.01
N LEU A 36 -0.09 -0.92 4.02
CA LEU A 36 -0.56 0.46 3.88
C LEU A 36 0.60 1.42 3.60
N PHE A 37 1.74 1.21 4.26
CA PHE A 37 2.93 2.02 4.04
C PHE A 37 3.49 1.85 2.62
N ILE A 38 3.63 0.61 2.14
CA ILE A 38 4.10 0.31 0.78
C ILE A 38 3.15 0.93 -0.26
N LYS A 39 1.83 0.76 -0.10
CA LYS A 39 0.84 1.40 -0.97
C LYS A 39 0.94 2.93 -0.95
N GLY A 40 1.20 3.52 0.22
CA GLY A 40 1.41 4.97 0.34
C GLY A 40 2.65 5.45 -0.41
N LEU A 41 3.74 4.66 -0.41
CA LEU A 41 4.94 4.99 -1.20
C LEU A 41 4.63 4.99 -2.70
N ASP A 42 3.90 3.99 -3.20
CA ASP A 42 3.44 3.91 -4.59
C ASP A 42 2.54 5.09 -4.98
N GLU A 43 1.59 5.48 -4.13
CA GLU A 43 0.71 6.62 -4.37
C GLU A 43 1.48 7.96 -4.44
N VAL A 44 2.47 8.15 -3.56
CA VAL A 44 3.33 9.34 -3.57
C VAL A 44 4.20 9.38 -4.82
N GLU A 45 4.78 8.26 -5.21
CA GLU A 45 5.56 8.13 -6.44
C GLU A 45 4.71 8.50 -7.66
N THR A 46 3.51 7.91 -7.78
CA THR A 46 2.56 8.18 -8.88
C THR A 46 2.22 9.66 -8.97
N THR A 47 1.99 10.30 -7.83
CA THR A 47 1.63 11.72 -7.76
C THR A 47 2.77 12.58 -8.29
N LYS A 48 4.00 12.32 -7.83
CA LYS A 48 5.19 13.06 -8.26
C LYS A 48 5.53 12.83 -9.73
N GLU A 49 5.36 11.61 -10.24
CA GLU A 49 5.51 11.30 -11.67
C GLU A 49 4.53 12.12 -12.53
N SER A 50 3.27 12.18 -12.10
CA SER A 50 2.22 12.96 -12.78
C SER A 50 2.52 14.46 -12.76
N GLU A 51 2.96 14.99 -11.61
CA GLU A 51 3.35 16.40 -11.48
C GLU A 51 4.55 16.75 -12.35
N ALA A 52 5.58 15.90 -12.38
CA ALA A 52 6.75 16.12 -13.22
C ALA A 52 6.42 16.05 -14.71
N MET A 53 5.55 15.10 -15.11
CA MET A 53 5.03 15.01 -16.48
C MET A 53 4.26 16.29 -16.87
N PHE A 54 3.45 16.83 -15.96
CA PHE A 54 2.71 18.06 -16.18
C PHE A 54 3.62 19.29 -16.32
N LEU A 55 4.69 19.37 -15.50
CA LEU A 55 5.64 20.48 -15.51
C LEU A 55 6.74 20.34 -16.57
N GLY A 56 6.86 19.18 -17.22
CA GLY A 56 7.93 18.86 -18.17
C GLY A 56 9.31 18.75 -17.52
N LEU A 57 9.36 18.37 -16.25
CA LEU A 57 10.60 18.19 -15.48
C LEU A 57 10.99 16.71 -15.44
N ASP A 58 12.29 16.44 -15.40
CA ASP A 58 12.79 15.10 -15.11
C ASP A 58 12.52 14.74 -13.64
N TYR A 59 11.94 13.57 -13.41
CA TYR A 59 11.71 13.01 -12.08
C TYR A 59 12.57 11.77 -11.87
N GLU A 60 13.35 11.78 -10.79
CA GLU A 60 14.03 10.60 -10.27
C GLU A 60 13.18 10.02 -9.13
N GLY A 61 12.59 8.86 -9.40
CA GLY A 61 11.72 8.17 -8.49
C GLY A 61 12.45 7.47 -7.34
N THR A 62 11.69 7.17 -6.29
CA THR A 62 12.09 6.32 -5.17
C THR A 62 12.45 4.91 -5.65
N PHE A 63 11.76 4.42 -6.67
CA PHE A 63 12.02 3.12 -7.28
C PHE A 63 12.91 3.29 -8.52
N PRO A 64 14.05 2.57 -8.62
CA PRO A 64 14.90 2.60 -9.81
C PRO A 64 14.13 2.18 -11.08
N LYS A 65 14.49 2.76 -12.24
CA LYS A 65 13.83 2.44 -13.52
C LYS A 65 13.92 0.97 -13.91
N ASP A 66 14.97 0.26 -13.50
CA ASP A 66 15.18 -1.18 -13.70
C ASP A 66 14.41 -2.07 -12.71
N LYS A 67 13.83 -1.49 -11.65
CA LYS A 67 13.17 -2.22 -10.55
C LYS A 67 11.76 -1.72 -10.25
N GLN A 68 11.05 -1.24 -11.27
CA GLN A 68 9.66 -0.79 -11.14
C GLN A 68 8.69 -1.89 -10.67
N HIS A 69 9.06 -3.17 -10.81
CA HIS A 69 8.26 -4.29 -10.30
C HIS A 69 8.26 -4.42 -8.76
N LEU A 70 9.09 -3.64 -8.05
CA LEU A 70 9.10 -3.58 -6.58
C LEU A 70 8.13 -2.54 -6.02
N ARG A 71 7.49 -1.78 -6.90
CA ARG A 71 6.48 -0.79 -6.60
C ARG A 71 5.14 -1.47 -6.28
#